data_AF-A0A915UA78-F1
#
_entry.id   AF-A0A915UA78-F1
#
_cell.length_a   1.000
_cell.length_b   1.000
_cell.length_c   1.000
_cell.angle_alpha   90.00
_cell.angle_beta   90.00
_cell.angle_gamma   90.00
#
_symmetry.space_group_name_H-M   'P 1'
#
loop_
_entity.id
_entity.type
_entity.pdbx_description
1 polymer ?
#
loop_
_entity_poly.entity_id
_entity_poly.type
_entity_poly.pdbx_seq_one_letter_code
_entity_poly.pdbx_strand_id
1 'polypeptide(L)'
;MTPGMNIRVYRPGPVHLGMRQQVSSRSDELLPRRLHRPVAIVVVLGFVAALGAGQLMQWRTGSALRVMEQQQSRRVELGEENIRLLASRAKLASRQYVEAVAAVRFDLHAPGKNQVHRVKM
;
A
#
# COMPACT_ATOMS: atom_id res chain seq x y z
N MET A 1 72.76 19.67 76.67
CA MET A 1 73.39 20.02 75.38
C MET A 1 72.56 19.40 74.27
N THR A 2 72.10 20.23 73.35
CA THR A 2 71.07 19.98 72.32
C THR A 2 71.53 19.02 71.22
N PRO A 3 70.70 18.05 70.77
CA PRO A 3 71.01 17.24 69.60
C PRO A 3 70.82 18.05 68.31
N GLY A 4 71.79 17.95 67.40
CA GLY A 4 71.86 18.71 66.15
C GLY A 4 70.69 18.40 65.20
N MET A 5 69.94 19.44 64.85
CA MET A 5 68.84 19.42 63.90
C MET A 5 69.39 19.35 62.47
N ASN A 6 69.22 18.20 61.81
CA ASN A 6 69.72 17.94 60.45
C ASN A 6 68.67 18.39 59.41
N ILE A 7 68.83 19.60 58.89
CA ILE A 7 67.89 20.21 57.94
C ILE A 7 68.24 19.71 56.54
N ARG A 8 67.42 18.79 56.00
CA ARG A 8 67.55 18.27 54.64
C ARG A 8 67.06 19.33 53.65
N VAL A 9 68.00 19.98 52.98
CA VAL A 9 67.71 21.00 51.95
C VAL A 9 67.01 20.35 50.75
N TYR A 10 65.81 20.85 50.43
CA TYR A 10 65.02 20.46 49.27
C TYR A 10 65.71 20.93 47.98
N ARG A 11 66.00 20.00 47.06
CA ARG A 11 66.63 20.28 45.75
C ARG A 11 65.55 20.11 44.66
N PRO A 12 65.06 21.18 44.02
CA PRO A 12 64.13 21.04 42.90
C PRO A 12 64.89 20.47 41.70
N GLY A 13 64.42 19.32 41.18
CA GLY A 13 64.92 18.73 39.94
C GLY A 13 64.55 19.59 38.73
N PRO A 14 65.36 19.57 37.65
CA PRO A 14 65.16 20.43 36.50
C PRO A 14 63.84 20.12 35.79
N VAL A 15 63.06 21.18 35.56
CA VAL A 15 61.78 21.16 34.84
C VAL A 15 62.05 20.78 33.38
N HIS A 16 61.70 19.56 32.99
CA HIS A 16 61.66 19.19 31.58
C HIS A 16 60.42 19.83 30.92
N LEU A 17 60.62 21.03 30.35
CA LEU A 17 59.78 21.57 29.28
C LEU A 17 59.77 20.57 28.12
N GLY A 18 58.61 19.99 27.83
CA GLY A 18 58.46 19.13 26.66
C GLY A 18 57.29 18.18 26.71
N MET A 19 56.17 18.58 27.33
CA MET A 19 54.95 17.78 27.33
C MET A 19 54.26 17.94 25.96
N ARG A 20 54.84 17.31 24.93
CA ARG A 20 54.13 17.03 23.68
C ARG A 20 53.13 15.94 23.97
N GLN A 21 51.97 16.36 24.46
CA GLN A 21 50.79 15.51 24.56
C GLN A 21 50.32 15.22 23.13
N GLN A 22 50.89 14.19 22.51
CA GLN A 22 50.24 13.55 21.38
C GLN A 22 48.96 12.91 21.92
N VAL A 23 47.86 13.65 21.80
CA VAL A 23 46.52 13.08 21.86
C VAL A 23 46.38 12.29 20.58
N SER A 24 46.88 11.04 20.58
CA SER A 24 46.43 10.07 19.61
C SER A 24 44.97 9.82 19.94
N SER A 25 44.06 10.45 19.19
CA SER A 25 42.70 9.96 19.04
C SER A 25 42.79 8.63 18.30
N ARG A 26 43.25 7.60 19.00
CA ARG A 26 43.22 6.23 18.54
C ARG A 26 41.78 5.80 18.69
N SER A 27 40.97 6.12 17.69
CA SER A 27 39.76 5.39 17.40
C SER A 27 40.21 3.99 16.98
N ASP A 28 40.68 3.18 17.94
CA ASP A 28 40.79 1.74 17.75
C ASP A 28 39.35 1.22 17.70
N GLU A 29 38.71 1.42 16.55
CA GLU A 29 37.55 0.66 16.10
C GLU A 29 37.98 -0.78 15.80
N LEU A 30 38.49 -1.45 16.84
CA LEU A 30 38.62 -2.89 16.85
C LEU A 30 37.52 -3.37 17.79
N LEU A 31 36.30 -3.31 17.26
CA LEU A 31 35.15 -4.06 17.77
C LEU A 31 35.66 -5.41 18.28
N PRO A 32 35.60 -5.68 19.60
CA PRO A 32 36.22 -6.86 20.15
C PRO A 32 35.60 -8.08 19.47
N ARG A 33 36.41 -9.09 19.12
CA ARG A 33 35.97 -10.31 18.41
C ARG A 33 34.73 -11.00 19.01
N ARG A 34 34.42 -10.69 20.28
CA ARG A 34 33.27 -11.16 21.04
C ARG A 34 31.96 -10.42 20.73
N LEU A 35 32.00 -9.24 20.12
CA LEU A 35 30.83 -8.42 19.78
C LEU A 35 30.19 -8.81 18.44
N HIS A 36 30.89 -9.55 17.57
CA HIS A 36 30.33 -9.94 16.27
C HIS A 36 29.12 -10.87 16.39
N ARG A 37 29.10 -11.76 17.39
CA ARG A 37 27.96 -12.67 17.63
C ARG A 37 26.68 -11.92 18.02
N PRO A 38 26.66 -11.06 19.06
CA PRO A 38 25.45 -10.32 19.40
C PRO A 38 25.03 -9.36 18.29
N VAL A 39 25.97 -8.71 17.60
CA VAL A 39 25.66 -7.83 16.46
C VAL A 39 25.02 -8.62 15.32
N ALA A 40 25.58 -9.78 14.95
CA ALA A 40 24.99 -10.65 13.93
C ALA A 40 23.57 -11.10 14.31
N ILE A 41 23.33 -11.45 15.58
CA ILE A 41 22.00 -11.82 16.08
C ILE A 41 21.03 -10.66 15.92
N VAL A 42 21.41 -9.44 16.31
CA VAL A 42 20.55 -8.25 16.18
C VAL A 42 20.25 -7.93 14.72
N VAL A 43 21.25 -8.05 13.84
CA VAL A 43 21.05 -7.86 12.39
C VAL A 43 20.10 -8.90 11.81
N VAL A 44 20.27 -10.18 12.18
CA VAL A 44 19.36 -11.25 11.75
C VAL A 44 17.95 -11.03 12.29
N LEU A 45 17.80 -10.66 13.56
CA LEU A 45 16.49 -10.36 14.15
C LEU A 45 15.82 -9.19 13.43
N GLY A 46 16.57 -8.14 13.15
CA GLY A 46 16.09 -6.98 12.39
C GLY A 46 15.63 -7.36 10.99
N PHE A 47 16.40 -8.20 10.30
CA PHE A 47 16.02 -8.74 8.99
C PHE A 47 14.75 -9.57 9.05
N VAL A 48 14.63 -10.48 10.01
CA VAL A 48 13.44 -11.32 10.19
C VAL A 48 12.22 -10.46 10.50
N ALA A 49 12.35 -9.44 11.35
CA ALA A 49 11.28 -8.51 11.67
C ALA A 49 10.83 -7.70 10.44
N ALA A 50 11.78 -7.17 9.66
CA ALA A 50 11.50 -6.43 8.44
C ALA A 50 10.83 -7.29 7.37
N LEU A 51 11.32 -8.52 7.16
CA LEU A 51 10.73 -9.48 6.22
C LEU A 51 9.35 -9.94 6.68
N GLY A 52 9.17 -10.22 7.97
CA GLY A 52 7.87 -10.58 8.54
C GLY A 52 6.83 -9.46 8.39
N ALA A 53 7.22 -8.21 8.66
CA ALA A 53 6.37 -7.04 8.43
C ALA A 53 6.05 -6.86 6.94
N GLY A 54 7.03 -7.02 6.04
CA GLY A 54 6.84 -6.95 4.60
C GLY A 54 5.87 -8.01 4.07
N GLN A 55 5.98 -9.25 4.53
CA GLN A 55 5.08 -10.34 4.15
C GLN A 55 3.64 -10.10 4.65
N LEU A 56 3.48 -9.61 5.88
CA LEU A 56 2.16 -9.23 6.39
C LEU A 56 1.53 -8.09 5.58
N MET A 57 2.32 -7.09 5.21
CA MET A 57 1.88 -6.00 4.36
C MET A 57 1.42 -6.53 2.99
N GLN A 58 2.23 -7.38 2.36
CA GLN A 58 1.94 -7.98 1.06
C GLN A 58 0.67 -8.85 1.09
N TRP A 59 0.45 -9.59 2.18
CA TRP A 59 -0.80 -10.34 2.38
C TRP A 59 -2.02 -9.43 2.45
N ARG A 60 -1.94 -8.32 3.20
CA ARG A 60 -3.03 -7.34 3.29
C ARG A 60 -3.30 -6.67 1.94
N THR A 61 -2.26 -6.21 1.25
CA THR A 61 -2.40 -5.56 -0.06
C THR A 61 -2.95 -6.54 -1.11
N GLY A 62 -2.47 -7.79 -1.12
CA GLY A 62 -2.98 -8.83 -2.01
C GLY A 62 -4.46 -9.16 -1.76
N SER A 63 -4.89 -9.22 -0.50
CA SER A 63 -6.30 -9.43 -0.16
C SER A 63 -7.19 -8.24 -0.58
N ALA A 64 -6.71 -7.01 -0.40
CA ALA A 64 -7.43 -5.81 -0.82
C ALA A 64 -7.57 -5.72 -2.34
N LEU A 65 -6.50 -6.03 -3.09
CA LEU A 65 -6.54 -6.08 -4.56
C LEU A 65 -7.57 -7.08 -5.07
N ARG A 66 -7.66 -8.28 -4.47
CA ARG A 66 -8.67 -9.28 -4.83
C ARG A 66 -10.09 -8.77 -4.59
N VAL A 67 -10.33 -8.07 -3.48
CA VAL A 67 -11.66 -7.50 -3.20
C VAL A 67 -11.98 -6.37 -4.19
N MET A 68 -11.02 -5.52 -4.52
CA MET A 68 -11.22 -4.47 -5.52
C MET A 68 -11.51 -5.04 -6.90
N GLU A 69 -10.78 -6.08 -7.31
CA GLU A 69 -11.00 -6.78 -8.57
C GLU A 69 -12.40 -7.43 -8.62
N GLN A 70 -12.81 -8.11 -7.54
CA GLN A 70 -14.18 -8.65 -7.42
C GLN A 70 -15.25 -7.57 -7.49
N GLN A 71 -15.03 -6.42 -6.85
CA GLN A 71 -15.96 -5.29 -6.91
C GLN A 71 -16.01 -4.66 -8.31
N GLN A 72 -14.87 -4.58 -8.99
CA GLN A 72 -14.78 -4.11 -10.37
C GLN A 72 -15.58 -5.02 -11.31
N SER A 73 -15.38 -6.34 -11.22
CA SER A 73 -16.12 -7.32 -12.02
C SER A 73 -17.63 -7.21 -11.82
N ARG A 74 -18.09 -7.11 -10.56
CA ARG A 74 -19.52 -6.92 -10.25
C ARG A 74 -20.08 -5.61 -10.81
N ARG A 75 -19.30 -4.52 -10.80
CA ARG A 75 -19.73 -3.24 -11.38
C ARG A 75 -19.90 -3.33 -12.89
N VAL A 76 -19.01 -4.04 -13.57
CA VAL A 76 -19.12 -4.27 -15.02
C VAL A 76 -20.37 -5.11 -15.33
N GLU A 77 -20.57 -6.21 -14.61
CA GLU A 77 -21.74 -7.08 -14.76
C GLU A 77 -23.06 -6.31 -14.57
N LEU A 78 -23.18 -5.54 -13.47
CA LEU A 78 -24.37 -4.71 -13.22
C LEU A 78 -24.56 -3.62 -14.29
N GLY A 79 -23.46 -3.07 -14.82
CA GLY A 79 -23.51 -2.12 -15.92
C GLY A 79 -24.08 -2.73 -17.19
N GLU A 80 -23.60 -3.92 -17.57
CA GLU A 80 -24.11 -4.67 -18.72
C GLU A 80 -25.57 -5.06 -18.56
N GLU A 81 -25.98 -5.51 -17.36
CA GLU A 81 -27.38 -5.81 -17.06
C GLU A 81 -28.27 -4.57 -17.19
N ASN A 82 -27.82 -3.41 -16.70
CA ASN A 82 -28.57 -2.16 -16.81
C ASN A 82 -28.76 -1.77 -18.28
N ILE A 83 -27.71 -1.86 -19.10
CA ILE A 83 -27.80 -1.59 -20.55
C ILE A 83 -28.80 -2.55 -21.21
N ARG A 84 -28.75 -3.85 -20.87
CA ARG A 84 -29.71 -4.85 -21.38
C ARG A 84 -31.14 -4.53 -20.96
N LEU A 85 -31.35 -4.12 -19.72
CA LEU A 85 -32.68 -3.74 -19.20
C LEU A 85 -33.20 -2.46 -19.84
N LEU A 86 -32.34 -1.48 -20.10
CA LEU A 86 -32.72 -0.26 -20.82
C LEU A 86 -33.06 -0.58 -22.28
N ALA A 87 -32.28 -1.42 -22.94
CA ALA A 87 -32.55 -1.85 -24.30
C ALA A 87 -33.87 -2.66 -24.39
N SER A 88 -34.12 -3.57 -23.45
CA SER A 88 -35.38 -4.33 -23.39
C SER A 88 -36.56 -3.41 -23.11
N ARG A 89 -36.43 -2.46 -22.19
CA ARG A 89 -37.46 -1.45 -21.90
C ARG A 89 -37.76 -0.59 -23.12
N ALA A 90 -36.74 -0.13 -23.84
CA ALA A 90 -36.91 0.64 -25.06
C ALA A 90 -37.62 -0.17 -26.16
N LYS A 91 -37.26 -1.44 -26.31
CA LYS A 91 -37.93 -2.37 -27.25
C LYS A 91 -39.39 -2.57 -26.88
N LEU A 92 -39.70 -2.84 -25.61
CA LEU A 92 -41.06 -3.04 -25.11
C LEU A 92 -41.92 -1.78 -25.24
N ALA A 93 -41.33 -0.61 -25.02
CA ALA A 93 -41.99 0.69 -25.19
C ALA A 93 -42.06 1.15 -26.66
N SER A 94 -41.35 0.49 -27.57
CA SER A 94 -41.33 0.88 -28.97
C SER A 94 -42.71 0.70 -29.60
N ARG A 95 -43.12 1.71 -30.38
CA ARG A 95 -44.42 1.71 -31.06
C ARG A 95 -44.62 0.47 -31.94
N GLN A 96 -43.57 0.03 -32.64
CA GLN A 96 -43.61 -1.17 -33.48
C GLN A 96 -43.89 -2.44 -32.66
N TYR A 97 -43.27 -2.59 -31.49
CA TYR A 97 -43.51 -3.75 -30.64
C TYR A 97 -44.94 -3.73 -30.08
N VAL A 98 -45.40 -2.56 -29.61
CA VAL A 98 -46.78 -2.39 -29.13
C VAL A 98 -47.79 -2.68 -30.24
N GLU A 99 -47.58 -2.16 -31.45
CA GLU A 99 -48.43 -2.41 -32.62
C GLU A 99 -48.42 -3.88 -33.03
N ALA A 100 -47.26 -4.54 -33.04
CA ALA A 100 -47.16 -5.96 -33.36
C ALA A 100 -47.89 -6.83 -32.31
N VAL A 101 -47.71 -6.55 -31.02
CA VAL A 101 -48.42 -7.28 -29.95
C VAL A 101 -49.91 -7.01 -29.99
N ALA A 102 -50.33 -5.77 -30.23
CA ALA A 102 -51.74 -5.42 -30.38
C ALA A 102 -52.36 -6.10 -31.61
N ALA A 103 -51.64 -6.15 -32.73
CA ALA A 103 -52.10 -6.84 -33.93
C ALA A 103 -52.35 -8.32 -33.69
N VAL A 104 -51.43 -9.01 -32.99
CA VAL A 104 -51.63 -10.42 -32.63
C VAL A 104 -52.75 -10.59 -31.60
N ARG A 105 -52.82 -9.74 -30.57
CA ARG A 105 -53.76 -9.90 -29.47
C ARG A 105 -55.22 -9.61 -29.86
N PHE A 106 -55.42 -8.64 -30.74
CA PHE A 106 -56.75 -8.23 -31.21
C PHE A 106 -57.06 -8.72 -32.63
N ASP A 107 -56.23 -9.61 -33.17
CA ASP A 107 -56.33 -10.13 -34.54
C ASP A 107 -56.50 -9.01 -35.59
N LEU A 108 -55.74 -7.92 -35.42
CA LEU A 108 -55.82 -6.77 -36.30
C LEU A 108 -55.03 -7.07 -37.57
N HIS A 109 -55.73 -7.10 -38.69
CA HIS A 109 -55.13 -7.17 -40.01
C HIS A 109 -55.00 -5.78 -40.63
N ALA A 110 -53.99 -5.61 -41.48
CA ALA A 110 -53.88 -4.39 -42.28
C ALA A 110 -55.15 -4.26 -43.13
N PRO A 111 -55.89 -3.15 -43.03
CA PRO A 111 -57.13 -2.99 -43.77
C PRO A 111 -56.84 -3.03 -45.27
N GLY A 112 -57.65 -3.80 -46.00
CA GLY A 112 -57.60 -3.83 -47.46
C GLY A 112 -57.95 -2.46 -48.05
N LYS A 113 -57.55 -2.22 -49.31
CA LYS A 113 -57.94 -1.01 -50.04
C LYS A 113 -59.46 -0.83 -49.94
N ASN A 114 -59.90 0.34 -49.47
CA ASN A 114 -61.30 0.74 -49.25
C ASN A 114 -62.03 0.22 -47.99
N GLN A 115 -61.36 -0.44 -47.03
CA GLN A 115 -62.01 -0.88 -45.78
C GLN A 115 -62.14 0.21 -44.70
N VAL A 116 -61.37 1.31 -44.79
CA VAL A 116 -61.42 2.41 -43.81
C VAL A 116 -62.15 3.60 -44.42
N HIS A 117 -63.40 3.83 -44.02
CA HIS A 117 -64.10 5.06 -44.34
C HIS A 117 -63.65 6.17 -43.39
N ARG A 118 -62.98 7.20 -43.94
CA ARG A 118 -62.69 8.42 -43.18
C ARG A 118 -64.00 9.19 -43.02
N VAL A 119 -64.52 9.25 -41.79
CA VAL A 119 -65.61 10.17 -41.47
C VAL A 119 -65.07 11.58 -41.65
N LYS A 120 -65.56 12.30 -42.67
CA LYS A 120 -65.30 13.73 -42.83
C LYS A 120 -65.94 14.44 -41.63
N MET A 121 -65.11 15.07 -40.79
CA MET A 121 -65.54 16.19 -39.95
C MET A 121 -65.58 17.45 -40.81
#